data_AF-M2R3M9-F1
#
_entry.id   AF-M2R3M9-F1
#
_cell.length_a   1.000
_cell.length_b   1.000
_cell.length_c   1.000
_cell.angle_alpha   90.00
_cell.angle_beta   90.00
_cell.angle_gamma   90.00
#
_symmetry.space_group_name_H-M   'P 1'
#
loop_
_entity.id
_entity.type
_entity.pdbx_description
1 polymer ?
#
loop_
_entity_poly.entity_id
_entity_poly.type
_entity_poly.pdbx_seq_one_letter_code
_entity_poly.pdbx_strand_id
1 'polypeptide(L)'
;MATTAIPQLVNVQMFSNHAGPRSTAFAETVTTYADYRTAAKAACAWANQGKSKVDPSKLETCIGRSNSGSGKIIGVRHKQMTTVPSLVRLEADDVGPGLLGGNGIHFIAVSLSDDSKKLMAVIKGTPEMDVASRKQLYAEYLNALAGRSAQFVWCLWDTGIAS
;
A
#
# COMPACT_ATOMS: atom_id res chain seq x y z
N MET A 1 -33.03 49.98 6.34
CA MET A 1 -33.46 48.80 5.57
C MET A 1 -32.22 48.01 5.22
N ALA A 2 -32.15 46.77 5.68
CA ALA A 2 -31.00 45.89 5.49
C ALA A 2 -31.11 45.19 4.12
N THR A 3 -30.05 45.25 3.32
CA THR A 3 -29.93 44.44 2.10
C THR A 3 -28.65 43.63 2.20
N THR A 4 -28.80 42.40 2.65
CA THR A 4 -27.78 41.36 2.70
C THR A 4 -27.48 40.90 1.28
N ALA A 5 -26.27 41.12 0.78
CA ALA A 5 -25.80 40.55 -0.47
C ALA A 5 -25.01 39.26 -0.16
N ILE A 6 -25.49 38.15 -0.71
CA ILE A 6 -24.89 36.80 -0.63
C ILE A 6 -23.72 36.74 -1.64
N PRO A 7 -22.50 36.36 -1.24
CA PRO A 7 -21.43 36.14 -2.20
C PRO A 7 -21.68 34.84 -2.99
N GLN A 8 -21.67 34.97 -4.32
CA GLN A 8 -21.77 33.88 -5.29
C GLN A 8 -20.56 32.94 -5.18
N LEU A 9 -20.83 31.64 -5.06
CA LEU A 9 -19.85 30.57 -5.24
C LEU A 9 -19.33 30.60 -6.67
N VAL A 10 -18.06 30.98 -6.85
CA VAL A 10 -17.35 30.82 -8.12
C VAL A 10 -17.02 29.34 -8.26
N ASN A 11 -17.82 28.64 -9.08
CA ASN A 11 -17.60 27.25 -9.44
C ASN A 11 -16.51 27.20 -10.53
N VAL A 12 -15.25 27.04 -10.13
CA VAL A 12 -14.16 26.84 -11.08
C VAL A 12 -14.18 25.38 -11.54
N GLN A 13 -14.96 25.10 -12.60
CA GLN A 13 -14.76 23.88 -13.39
C GLN A 13 -13.46 24.04 -14.20
N MET A 14 -12.36 23.50 -13.67
CA MET A 14 -11.16 23.25 -14.46
C MET A 14 -11.43 22.08 -15.41
N PHE A 15 -11.60 22.41 -16.68
CA PHE A 15 -11.67 21.47 -17.79
C PHE A 15 -10.38 20.63 -17.82
N SER A 16 -10.48 19.33 -17.52
CA SER A 16 -9.43 18.37 -17.87
C SER A 16 -9.67 17.88 -19.30
N ASN A 17 -8.80 18.32 -20.20
CA ASN A 17 -8.72 17.80 -21.56
C ASN A 17 -8.02 16.43 -21.56
N HIS A 18 -8.74 15.43 -22.10
CA HIS A 18 -8.24 14.31 -22.90
C HIS A 18 -7.10 13.44 -22.30
N ALA A 19 -7.51 12.42 -21.55
CA ALA A 19 -6.93 11.08 -21.65
C ALA A 19 -8.09 10.08 -21.64
N GLY A 20 -8.10 9.12 -22.58
CA GLY A 20 -9.18 8.15 -22.77
C GLY A 20 -9.47 7.28 -21.53
N PRO A 21 -10.48 6.40 -21.58
CA PRO A 21 -10.90 5.62 -20.42
C PRO A 21 -9.80 4.63 -20.03
N ARG A 22 -8.96 5.03 -19.08
CA ARG A 22 -7.98 4.15 -18.45
C ARG A 22 -8.77 3.26 -17.50
N SER A 23 -9.00 2.03 -17.93
CA SER A 23 -9.05 0.78 -17.15
C SER A 23 -9.58 0.92 -15.71
N THR A 24 -10.80 0.42 -15.46
CA THR A 24 -11.48 0.28 -14.15
C THR A 24 -10.54 0.43 -12.95
N ALA A 25 -10.45 1.65 -12.43
CA ALA A 25 -9.62 1.95 -11.26
C ALA A 25 -10.12 1.12 -10.07
N PHE A 26 -9.23 0.34 -9.47
CA PHE A 26 -9.51 -0.33 -8.21
C PHE A 26 -9.96 0.71 -7.18
N ALA A 27 -10.93 0.38 -6.33
CA ALA A 27 -11.30 1.25 -5.23
C ALA A 27 -10.14 1.28 -4.23
N GLU A 28 -9.35 2.34 -4.30
CA GLU A 28 -8.13 2.52 -3.51
C GLU A 28 -8.44 3.36 -2.27
N THR A 29 -8.21 2.78 -1.11
CA THR A 29 -8.26 3.47 0.18
C THR A 29 -6.83 3.77 0.62
N VAL A 30 -6.53 5.04 0.89
CA VAL A 30 -5.23 5.44 1.46
C VAL A 30 -5.43 5.79 2.92
N THR A 31 -4.62 5.24 3.82
CA THR A 31 -4.72 5.51 5.26
C THR A 31 -3.34 5.56 5.89
N THR A 32 -3.10 6.58 6.70
CA THR A 32 -1.83 6.79 7.39
C THR A 32 -1.84 6.12 8.77
N TYR A 33 -0.78 5.37 9.07
CA TYR A 33 -0.58 4.66 10.33
C TYR A 33 0.69 5.14 11.03
N ALA A 34 0.72 5.03 12.35
CA ALA A 34 1.78 5.60 13.19
C ALA A 34 3.18 5.04 12.87
N ASP A 35 3.27 3.75 12.52
CA ASP A 35 4.53 3.05 12.32
C ASP A 35 4.37 1.83 11.39
N TYR A 36 5.50 1.19 11.07
CA TYR A 36 5.58 -0.03 10.25
C TYR A 36 4.69 -1.15 10.77
N ARG A 37 4.72 -1.43 12.08
CA ARG A 37 4.01 -2.56 12.68
C ARG A 37 2.50 -2.37 12.56
N THR A 38 2.03 -1.16 12.81
CA THR A 38 0.61 -0.80 12.75
C THR A 38 0.11 -0.82 11.30
N ALA A 39 0.91 -0.30 10.36
CA ALA A 39 0.59 -0.36 8.93
C ALA A 39 0.54 -1.82 8.41
N ALA A 40 1.52 -2.65 8.80
CA ALA A 40 1.58 -4.06 8.43
C ALA A 40 0.35 -4.84 8.92
N LYS A 41 0.00 -4.65 10.19
CA LYS A 41 -1.17 -5.30 10.80
C LYS A 41 -2.47 -4.87 10.12
N ALA A 42 -2.61 -3.59 9.81
CA ALA A 42 -3.79 -3.09 9.09
C ALA A 42 -3.88 -3.67 7.66
N ALA A 43 -2.75 -3.79 6.97
CA ALA A 43 -2.68 -4.42 5.65
C ALA A 43 -3.07 -5.90 5.69
N CYS A 44 -2.59 -6.67 6.68
CA CYS A 44 -3.01 -8.05 6.89
C CYS A 44 -4.50 -8.17 7.23
N ALA A 45 -5.02 -7.31 8.11
CA ALA A 45 -6.44 -7.27 8.46
C ALA A 45 -7.32 -6.98 7.23
N TRP A 46 -6.91 -6.03 6.38
CA TRP A 46 -7.58 -5.72 5.12
C TRP A 46 -7.59 -6.91 4.17
N ALA A 47 -6.44 -7.57 3.97
CA ALA A 47 -6.34 -8.74 3.12
C ALA A 47 -7.20 -9.92 3.62
N ASN A 48 -7.37 -10.04 4.94
CA ASN A 48 -8.11 -11.11 5.61
C ASN A 48 -9.59 -10.76 5.92
N GLN A 49 -10.09 -9.65 5.36
CA GLN A 49 -11.46 -9.21 5.57
C GLN A 49 -12.47 -10.00 4.72
N GLY A 50 -13.75 -9.94 5.10
CA GLY A 50 -14.83 -10.62 4.39
C GLY A 50 -14.91 -12.12 4.68
N LYS A 51 -15.47 -12.87 3.72
CA LYS A 51 -15.81 -14.29 3.85
C LYS A 51 -14.61 -15.22 3.69
N SER A 52 -13.72 -14.92 2.74
CA SER A 52 -12.50 -15.67 2.51
C SER A 52 -11.45 -15.30 3.54
N LYS A 53 -10.85 -16.31 4.17
CA LYS A 53 -9.76 -16.12 5.13
C LYS A 53 -8.44 -16.57 4.55
N VAL A 54 -7.40 -15.83 4.89
CA VAL A 54 -6.03 -16.12 4.49
C VAL A 54 -5.55 -17.33 5.27
N ASP A 55 -5.12 -18.36 4.55
CA ASP A 55 -4.42 -19.51 5.09
C ASP A 55 -2.91 -19.31 4.84
N PRO A 56 -2.10 -19.03 5.88
CA PRO A 56 -0.68 -18.73 5.71
C PRO A 56 0.12 -19.85 5.04
N SER A 57 -0.34 -21.11 5.16
CA SER A 57 0.31 -22.27 4.53
C SER A 57 0.16 -22.30 3.01
N LYS A 58 -0.80 -21.53 2.48
CA LYS A 58 -1.08 -21.40 1.04
C LYS A 58 -0.45 -20.16 0.40
N LEU A 59 0.36 -19.43 1.15
CA LEU A 59 1.05 -18.24 0.65
C LEU A 59 2.37 -18.58 -0.03
N GLU A 60 2.78 -17.68 -0.94
CA GLU A 60 4.11 -17.64 -1.56
C GLU A 60 4.72 -16.26 -1.39
N THR A 61 6.05 -16.19 -1.38
CA THR A 61 6.77 -14.92 -1.33
C THR A 61 6.58 -14.15 -2.64
N CYS A 62 6.26 -12.87 -2.53
CA CYS A 62 6.26 -11.94 -3.64
C CYS A 62 7.65 -11.30 -3.75
N ILE A 63 8.27 -11.41 -4.93
CA ILE A 63 9.59 -10.83 -5.22
C ILE A 63 9.41 -9.52 -5.98
N GLY A 64 10.08 -8.47 -5.51
CA GLY A 64 10.05 -7.16 -6.16
C GLY A 64 10.76 -7.20 -7.51
N ARG A 65 10.24 -6.45 -8.48
CA ARG A 65 10.75 -6.41 -9.86
C ARG A 65 11.44 -5.10 -10.23
N SER A 66 11.32 -4.08 -9.39
CA SER A 66 11.76 -2.72 -9.68
C SER A 66 12.31 -2.04 -8.43
N ASN A 67 13.04 -0.94 -8.66
CA ASN A 67 13.55 -0.04 -7.64
C ASN A 67 14.38 -0.76 -6.56
N SER A 68 14.42 -0.19 -5.36
CA SER A 68 15.12 -0.71 -4.19
C SER A 68 14.61 -2.08 -3.69
N GLY A 69 13.46 -2.53 -4.20
CA GLY A 69 12.88 -3.85 -3.90
C GLY A 69 13.24 -4.95 -4.90
N SER A 70 13.93 -4.63 -5.99
CA SER A 70 14.23 -5.60 -7.05
C SER A 70 15.02 -6.81 -6.52
N GLY A 71 14.52 -8.01 -6.81
CA GLY A 71 15.13 -9.27 -6.38
C GLY A 71 14.95 -9.62 -4.89
N LYS A 72 14.26 -8.78 -4.11
CA LYS A 72 14.02 -8.98 -2.68
C LYS A 72 12.59 -9.46 -2.42
N ILE A 73 12.39 -10.16 -1.30
CA ILE A 73 11.03 -10.44 -0.79
C ILE A 73 10.42 -9.10 -0.38
N ILE A 74 9.34 -8.71 -1.04
CA ILE A 74 8.58 -7.49 -0.74
C ILE A 74 7.21 -7.79 -0.14
N GLY A 75 6.82 -9.07 -0.05
CA GLY A 75 5.58 -9.47 0.58
C GLY A 75 5.15 -10.87 0.24
N VAL A 76 3.83 -11.08 0.20
CA VAL A 76 3.21 -12.38 0.02
C VAL A 76 2.08 -12.33 -0.99
N ARG A 77 1.83 -13.46 -1.65
CA ARG A 77 0.71 -13.68 -2.55
C ARG A 77 0.01 -14.99 -2.20
N HIS A 78 -1.27 -15.07 -2.50
CA HIS A 78 -2.01 -16.33 -2.40
C HIS A 78 -1.84 -17.13 -3.69
N LYS A 79 -1.53 -18.43 -3.59
CA LYS A 79 -1.27 -19.31 -4.76
C LYS A 79 -2.40 -19.31 -5.81
N GLN A 80 -3.63 -19.08 -5.37
CA GLN A 80 -4.81 -19.10 -6.24
C GLN A 80 -5.13 -17.74 -6.89
N MET A 81 -4.46 -16.65 -6.48
CA MET A 81 -4.64 -15.34 -7.10
C MET A 81 -3.74 -15.24 -8.34
N THR A 82 -4.33 -15.45 -9.52
CA THR A 82 -3.61 -15.40 -10.80
C THR A 82 -3.61 -13.99 -11.43
N THR A 83 -4.58 -13.16 -11.07
CA THR A 83 -4.79 -11.81 -11.63
C THR A 83 -4.09 -10.72 -10.81
N VAL A 84 -3.80 -10.98 -9.54
CA VAL A 84 -3.20 -10.01 -8.62
C VAL A 84 -1.79 -10.46 -8.23
N PRO A 85 -0.76 -9.62 -8.42
CA PRO A 85 0.63 -10.02 -8.20
C PRO A 85 1.00 -10.24 -6.71
N SER A 86 0.21 -9.71 -5.78
CA SER A 86 0.44 -9.81 -4.33
C SER A 86 -0.85 -9.65 -3.54
N LEU A 87 -0.93 -10.34 -2.40
CA LEU A 87 -1.98 -10.14 -1.41
C LEU A 87 -1.63 -8.97 -0.49
N VAL A 88 -0.41 -8.97 0.07
CA VAL A 88 0.16 -7.84 0.84
C VAL A 88 1.60 -7.67 0.40
N ARG A 89 2.01 -6.43 0.10
CA ARG A 89 3.41 -6.10 -0.18
C ARG A 89 3.79 -4.72 0.35
N LEU A 90 5.05 -4.55 0.71
CA LEU A 90 5.66 -3.30 1.08
C LEU A 90 6.26 -2.64 -0.16
N GLU A 91 6.00 -1.35 -0.37
CA GLU A 91 6.59 -0.54 -1.43
C GLU A 91 7.13 0.78 -0.85
N ALA A 92 8.00 1.42 -1.63
CA ALA A 92 8.52 2.75 -1.34
C ALA A 92 8.57 3.56 -2.63
N ASP A 93 7.91 4.71 -2.62
CA ASP A 93 7.94 5.62 -3.77
C ASP A 93 9.30 6.32 -3.89
N ASP A 94 9.73 6.52 -5.13
CA ASP A 94 10.99 7.17 -5.49
C ASP A 94 10.83 8.68 -5.79
N VAL A 95 9.63 9.23 -5.57
CA VAL A 95 9.36 10.67 -5.71
C VAL A 95 9.70 11.44 -4.43
N GLY A 96 10.22 12.66 -4.60
CA GLY A 96 10.60 13.54 -3.50
C GLY A 96 9.41 14.07 -2.69
N PRO A 97 9.66 14.57 -1.47
CA PRO A 97 8.64 15.20 -0.62
C PRO A 97 7.91 16.34 -1.34
N GLY A 98 6.61 16.47 -1.12
CA GLY A 98 5.81 17.58 -1.64
C GLY A 98 5.52 17.55 -3.14
N LEU A 99 6.05 16.57 -3.88
CA LEU A 99 5.59 16.27 -5.24
C LEU A 99 4.29 15.47 -5.16
N LEU A 100 3.28 15.91 -5.92
CA LEU A 100 1.98 15.22 -6.00
C LEU A 100 2.19 13.73 -6.32
N GLY A 101 1.71 12.85 -5.43
CA GLY A 101 1.54 11.42 -5.71
C GLY A 101 2.42 10.44 -4.93
N GLY A 102 3.33 10.90 -4.07
CA GLY A 102 4.16 10.01 -3.24
C GLY A 102 3.54 9.67 -1.87
N ASN A 103 3.23 8.40 -1.65
CA ASN A 103 2.80 7.82 -0.37
C ASN A 103 3.98 7.39 0.52
N GLY A 104 5.23 7.66 0.12
CA GLY A 104 6.41 7.27 0.89
C GLY A 104 6.55 5.75 0.98
N ILE A 105 6.82 5.22 2.17
CA ILE A 105 6.83 3.77 2.43
C ILE A 105 5.42 3.36 2.87
N HIS A 106 4.85 2.37 2.19
CA HIS A 106 3.49 1.93 2.45
C HIS A 106 3.30 0.45 2.14
N PHE A 107 2.33 -0.16 2.82
CA PHE A 107 1.85 -1.49 2.44
C PHE A 107 0.71 -1.37 1.44
N ILE A 108 0.75 -2.15 0.38
CA ILE A 108 -0.37 -2.37 -0.52
C ILE A 108 -1.00 -3.71 -0.17
N ALA A 109 -2.27 -3.68 0.23
CA ALA A 109 -3.07 -4.87 0.52
C ALA A 109 -4.26 -4.98 -0.43
N VAL A 110 -4.52 -6.19 -0.92
CA VAL A 110 -5.71 -6.53 -1.71
C VAL A 110 -6.60 -7.44 -0.87
N SER A 111 -7.90 -7.19 -0.87
CA SER A 111 -8.85 -8.04 -0.14
C SER A 111 -8.98 -9.41 -0.82
N LEU A 112 -8.76 -10.50 -0.09
CA LEU A 112 -8.92 -11.86 -0.63
C LEU A 112 -10.37 -12.16 -1.02
N SER A 113 -11.33 -11.53 -0.33
CA SER A 113 -12.77 -11.68 -0.61
C SER A 113 -13.25 -10.82 -1.78
N ASP A 114 -12.47 -9.82 -2.20
CA ASP A 114 -12.86 -8.81 -3.19
C ASP A 114 -11.60 -8.10 -3.70
N ASP A 115 -11.03 -8.61 -4.80
CA ASP A 115 -9.74 -8.14 -5.31
C ASP A 115 -9.81 -6.76 -6.00
N SER A 116 -11.02 -6.22 -6.17
CA SER A 116 -11.27 -4.85 -6.63
C SER A 116 -10.93 -3.78 -5.57
N LYS A 117 -10.77 -4.20 -4.30
CA LYS A 117 -10.52 -3.32 -3.16
C LYS A 117 -9.06 -3.36 -2.71
N LYS A 118 -8.46 -2.17 -2.66
CA LYS A 118 -7.05 -2.00 -2.27
C LYS A 118 -6.91 -1.02 -1.11
N LEU A 119 -6.01 -1.33 -0.19
CA LEU A 119 -5.56 -0.43 0.86
C LEU A 119 -4.09 -0.08 0.62
N MET A 120 -3.78 1.22 0.67
CA MET A 120 -2.43 1.74 0.85
C MET A 120 -2.28 2.19 2.31
N ALA A 121 -1.65 1.36 3.13
CA ALA A 121 -1.35 1.65 4.52
C ALA A 121 0.00 2.37 4.63
N VAL A 122 -0.05 3.70 4.68
CA VAL A 122 1.09 4.61 4.65
C VAL A 122 1.74 4.72 6.02
N ILE A 123 3.07 4.61 6.08
CA ILE A 123 3.82 4.81 7.32
C ILE A 123 4.03 6.32 7.51
N LYS A 124 3.50 6.87 8.60
CA LYS A 124 3.60 8.29 8.96
C LYS A 124 5.06 8.76 8.93
N GLY A 125 5.27 9.97 8.40
CA GLY A 125 6.60 10.61 8.33
C GLY A 125 7.42 10.19 7.11
N THR A 126 7.12 9.07 6.47
CA THR A 126 7.89 8.60 5.31
C THR A 126 7.61 9.35 4.00
N PRO A 127 6.40 9.90 3.73
CA PRO A 127 6.18 10.79 2.59
C PRO A 127 7.04 12.07 2.65
N GLU A 128 7.34 12.55 3.85
CA GLU A 128 8.13 13.76 4.08
C GLU A 128 9.65 13.50 4.07
N MET A 129 10.09 12.24 4.15
CA MET A 129 11.51 11.88 4.07
C MET A 129 12.05 12.12 2.66
N ASP A 130 13.30 12.58 2.57
CA ASP A 130 14.04 12.58 1.32
C ASP A 130 14.19 11.16 0.75
N VAL A 131 14.38 11.06 -0.56
CA VAL A 131 14.40 9.78 -1.29
C VAL A 131 15.52 8.85 -0.81
N ALA A 132 16.68 9.38 -0.42
CA ALA A 132 17.81 8.55 -0.01
C ALA A 132 17.55 7.92 1.38
N SER A 133 17.14 8.73 2.35
CA SER A 133 16.76 8.25 3.69
C SER A 133 15.60 7.25 3.63
N ARG A 134 14.60 7.52 2.78
CA ARG A 134 13.48 6.60 2.56
C ARG A 134 13.92 5.27 1.97
N LYS A 135 14.81 5.29 0.97
CA LYS A 135 15.37 4.06 0.36
C LYS A 135 16.18 3.24 1.36
N GLN A 136 16.93 3.90 2.25
CA GLN A 136 17.67 3.22 3.31
C GLN A 136 16.71 2.54 4.30
N LEU A 137 15.73 3.27 4.83
CA LEU A 137 14.74 2.72 5.76
C LEU A 137 13.95 1.55 5.14
N TYR A 138 13.56 1.69 3.86
CA TYR A 138 12.91 0.61 3.14
C TYR A 138 13.81 -0.63 2.99
N ALA A 139 15.10 -0.45 2.70
CA ALA A 139 16.04 -1.57 2.62
C ALA A 139 16.20 -2.29 3.98
N GLU A 140 16.18 -1.56 5.10
CA GLU A 140 16.19 -2.14 6.44
C GLU A 140 14.95 -3.01 6.68
N TYR A 141 13.76 -2.53 6.29
CA TYR A 141 12.54 -3.33 6.35
C TYR A 141 12.62 -4.61 5.50
N LEU A 142 13.16 -4.52 4.28
CA LEU A 142 13.30 -5.70 3.40
C LEU A 142 14.32 -6.71 3.92
N ASN A 143 15.38 -6.25 4.59
CA ASN A 143 16.40 -7.14 5.17
C ASN A 143 15.79 -8.05 6.26
N ALA A 144 14.79 -7.58 7.02
CA ALA A 144 14.08 -8.41 7.99
C ALA A 144 13.32 -9.59 7.35
N LEU A 145 13.02 -9.50 6.04
CA LEU A 145 12.30 -10.52 5.28
C LEU A 145 13.22 -11.49 4.54
N ALA A 146 14.52 -11.19 4.44
CA ALA A 146 15.46 -11.96 3.63
C ALA A 146 15.54 -13.42 4.06
N GLY A 147 15.39 -14.34 3.10
CA GLY A 147 15.44 -15.79 3.33
C GLY A 147 14.26 -16.36 4.14
N ARG A 148 13.21 -15.57 4.41
CA ARG A 148 12.05 -16.00 5.17
C ARG A 148 10.97 -16.61 4.28
N SER A 149 10.17 -17.52 4.85
CA SER A 149 9.03 -18.11 4.16
C SER A 149 7.85 -17.13 4.08
N ALA A 150 6.92 -17.36 3.16
CA ALA A 150 5.71 -16.54 3.04
C ALA A 150 4.85 -16.58 4.33
N GLN A 151 4.75 -17.75 4.96
CA GLN A 151 4.07 -17.92 6.24
C GLN A 151 4.71 -17.05 7.32
N PHE A 152 6.05 -17.08 7.44
CA PHE A 152 6.76 -16.25 8.39
C PHE A 152 6.49 -14.76 8.17
N VAL A 153 6.56 -14.29 6.92
CA VAL A 153 6.30 -12.88 6.58
C VAL A 153 4.88 -12.48 6.95
N TRP A 154 3.90 -13.32 6.65
CA TRP A 154 2.51 -13.09 7.05
C TRP A 154 2.35 -13.02 8.57
N CYS A 155 2.86 -14.00 9.32
CA CYS A 155 2.76 -14.04 10.77
C CYS A 155 3.42 -12.81 11.43
N LEU A 156 4.60 -12.42 10.94
CA LEU A 156 5.32 -11.23 11.39
C LEU A 156 4.47 -9.97 11.21
N TRP A 157 3.81 -9.81 10.06
CA TRP A 157 3.01 -8.62 9.77
C TRP A 157 1.65 -8.61 10.47
N ASP A 158 0.97 -9.74 10.56
CA ASP A 158 -0.36 -9.85 11.16
C ASP A 158 -0.32 -9.75 12.69
N THR A 159 0.63 -10.46 13.31
CA THR A 159 0.70 -10.58 14.77
C THR A 159 1.82 -9.75 15.39
N GLY A 160 2.83 -9.40 14.60
CA GLY A 160 4.06 -8.82 15.13
C GLY A 160 5.00 -9.84 15.79
N ILE A 161 4.69 -11.14 15.66
CA ILE A 161 5.45 -12.27 16.18
C ILE A 161 5.93 -13.10 14.99
N ALA A 162 7.23 -13.39 14.98
CA ALA A 162 7.83 -14.33 14.05
C ALA A 162 7.57 -15.76 14.54
N SER A 163 6.79 -16.55 13.79
CA SER A 163 6.49 -17.96 14.08
C SER A 163 6.69 -18.87 12.88
#